data_AF-A0A2J8VFP8-F1
#
_entry.id   AF-A0A2J8VFP8-F1
#
_cell.length_a   1.000
_cell.length_b   1.000
_cell.length_c   1.000
_cell.angle_alpha   90.00
_cell.angle_beta   90.00
_cell.angle_gamma   90.00
#
_symmetry.space_group_name_H-M   'P 1'
#
loop_
_entity.id
_entity.type
_entity.pdbx_description
1 polymer ?
#
loop_
_entity_poly.entity_id
_entity_poly.type
_entity_poly.pdbx_seq_one_letter_code
_entity_poly.pdbx_strand_id
1 'polypeptide(L)'
;VYTYLRLIVDHHGTAQLQALRQKEVDFCISLLRERFMECLMIGRDLVRLLQNVARIPEFELLWKDIIHNPQALSPQFTGILQLLQSRTSRKFLACRLTPDMETKLLFMTSRVRFGQQKRYQDWFQRQYLSTPDSQSLRCDLIRYICGVVHPSNEVLSSDILPRWAIIGWLLTTCTSNVAASNAKLALFYDWLFFSPDKDSIMNIEPAILVMHHSMKPHPAITATLLDFMCRIIPNFYPPLEGHVRQGVFSSLNHIVEKRVLACKKYWLYLRLLGICLLGS
;
A
#
# COMPACT_ATOMS: atom_id res chain seq x y z
N VAL A 1 17.86 -3.89 -4.98
CA VAL A 1 16.63 -3.69 -5.79
C VAL A 1 15.55 -2.89 -5.05
N TYR A 2 14.91 -3.40 -3.98
CA TYR A 2 13.79 -2.70 -3.30
C TYR A 2 14.05 -1.22 -2.97
N THR A 3 15.23 -0.93 -2.40
CA THR A 3 15.65 0.43 -2.05
C THR A 3 15.72 1.36 -3.24
N TYR A 4 16.46 0.97 -4.28
CA TYR A 4 16.73 1.82 -5.44
C TYR A 4 15.51 1.95 -6.36
N LEU A 5 14.72 0.89 -6.57
CA LEU A 5 13.43 1.00 -7.28
C LEU A 5 12.52 2.07 -6.68
N ARG A 6 12.52 2.20 -5.35
CA ARG A 6 11.75 3.23 -4.66
C ARG A 6 12.34 4.63 -4.88
N LEU A 7 13.66 4.78 -4.81
CA LEU A 7 14.34 6.09 -4.92
C LEU A 7 14.30 6.68 -6.33
N ILE A 8 14.28 5.83 -7.37
CA ILE A 8 14.19 6.26 -8.79
C ILE A 8 13.02 7.24 -9.03
N VAL A 9 11.90 7.07 -8.29
CA VAL A 9 10.71 7.94 -8.40
C VAL A 9 11.03 9.39 -8.00
N ASP A 10 11.96 9.60 -7.08
CA ASP A 10 12.29 10.91 -6.52
C ASP A 10 13.44 11.60 -7.29
N HIS A 11 14.22 10.85 -8.08
CA HIS A 11 15.39 11.39 -8.78
C HIS A 11 15.06 11.94 -10.17
N HIS A 12 14.49 13.14 -10.21
CA HIS A 12 14.19 13.87 -11.44
C HIS A 12 14.37 15.39 -11.27
N GLY A 13 14.15 16.18 -12.33
CA GLY A 13 14.13 17.65 -12.25
C GLY A 13 15.49 18.36 -12.37
N THR A 14 16.62 17.69 -12.12
CA THR A 14 17.97 18.25 -12.31
C THR A 14 18.89 17.30 -13.07
N ALA A 15 19.92 17.83 -13.73
CA ALA A 15 20.90 17.01 -14.49
C ALA A 15 21.64 16.00 -13.58
N GLN A 16 22.00 16.41 -12.36
CA GLN A 16 22.64 15.53 -11.38
C GLN A 16 21.72 14.37 -10.99
N LEU A 17 20.43 14.64 -10.74
CA LEU A 17 19.45 13.61 -10.39
C LEU A 17 19.12 12.70 -11.58
N GLN A 18 19.10 13.23 -12.80
CA GLN A 18 18.93 12.41 -14.01
C GLN A 18 20.09 11.41 -14.19
N ALA A 19 21.34 11.86 -14.01
CA ALA A 19 22.50 10.99 -14.06
C ALA A 19 22.49 9.93 -12.95
N LEU A 20 22.11 10.30 -11.73
CA LEU A 20 21.94 9.36 -10.62
C LEU A 20 20.84 8.33 -10.93
N ARG A 21 19.68 8.79 -11.40
CA ARG A 21 18.54 7.94 -11.74
C ARG A 21 18.93 6.89 -12.79
N GLN A 22 19.68 7.27 -13.82
CA GLN A 22 20.11 6.30 -14.84
C GLN A 22 20.96 5.18 -14.22
N LYS A 23 21.92 5.52 -13.35
CA LYS A 23 22.74 4.52 -12.65
C LYS A 23 21.90 3.57 -11.79
N GLU A 24 20.85 4.08 -11.14
CA GLU A 24 19.94 3.27 -10.33
C GLU A 24 19.03 2.38 -11.19
N VAL A 25 18.58 2.88 -12.35
CA VAL A 25 17.82 2.11 -13.35
C VAL A 25 18.67 0.95 -13.83
N ASP A 26 19.88 1.22 -14.33
CA ASP A 26 20.80 0.20 -14.87
C ASP A 26 21.10 -0.87 -13.81
N PHE A 27 21.40 -0.44 -12.58
CA PHE A 27 21.64 -1.35 -11.46
C PHE A 27 20.43 -2.24 -11.13
N CYS A 28 19.22 -1.66 -11.09
CA CYS A 28 18.02 -2.42 -10.79
C CYS A 28 17.67 -3.39 -11.93
N ILE A 29 17.81 -2.96 -13.19
CA ILE A 29 17.51 -3.77 -14.37
C ILE A 29 18.48 -4.96 -14.47
N SER A 30 19.78 -4.75 -14.28
CA SER A 30 20.76 -5.85 -14.25
C SER A 30 20.38 -6.90 -13.20
N LEU A 31 20.13 -6.49 -11.95
CA LEU A 31 19.74 -7.42 -10.89
C LEU A 31 18.39 -8.10 -11.15
N LEU A 32 17.40 -7.37 -11.68
CA LEU A 32 16.10 -7.96 -12.00
C LEU A 32 16.21 -8.98 -13.14
N ARG A 33 17.10 -8.78 -14.12
CA ARG A 33 17.27 -9.72 -15.24
C ARG A 33 18.16 -10.91 -14.89
N GLU A 34 19.22 -10.69 -14.12
CA GLU A 34 20.20 -11.73 -13.79
C GLU A 34 19.80 -12.57 -12.55
N ARG A 35 19.07 -11.96 -11.61
CA ARG A 35 18.76 -12.49 -10.27
C ARG A 35 17.28 -12.31 -9.92
N PHE A 36 16.41 -12.64 -10.87
CA PHE A 36 14.97 -12.39 -10.73
C PHE A 36 14.36 -13.15 -9.54
N MET A 37 14.78 -14.40 -9.28
CA MET A 37 14.24 -15.20 -8.17
C MET A 37 14.64 -14.64 -6.80
N GLU A 38 15.85 -14.09 -6.68
CA GLU A 38 16.30 -13.38 -5.50
C GLU A 38 15.57 -12.04 -5.32
N CYS A 39 15.05 -11.44 -6.40
CA CYS A 39 14.17 -10.28 -6.30
C CYS A 39 12.73 -10.69 -5.94
N LEU A 40 12.28 -11.86 -6.40
CA LEU A 40 10.92 -12.37 -6.19
C LEU A 40 10.58 -12.58 -4.70
N MET A 41 11.57 -12.81 -3.84
CA MET A 41 11.37 -12.89 -2.38
C MET A 41 10.84 -11.59 -1.75
N ILE A 42 10.90 -10.47 -2.47
CA ILE A 42 10.25 -9.22 -2.06
C ILE A 42 8.73 -9.43 -1.97
N GLY A 43 8.13 -10.22 -2.86
CA GLY A 43 6.68 -10.43 -2.94
C GLY A 43 5.95 -9.27 -3.62
N ARG A 44 4.65 -9.12 -3.31
CA ARG A 44 3.70 -8.25 -4.02
C ARG A 44 4.13 -6.78 -4.09
N ASP A 45 4.82 -6.24 -3.07
CA ASP A 45 5.28 -4.85 -3.12
C ASP A 45 6.38 -4.62 -4.18
N LEU A 46 7.02 -5.67 -4.73
CA LEU A 46 7.88 -5.51 -5.91
C LEU A 46 7.07 -4.99 -7.09
N VAL A 47 5.87 -5.54 -7.30
CA VAL A 47 4.94 -5.10 -8.35
C VAL A 47 4.58 -3.64 -8.15
N ARG A 48 4.31 -3.23 -6.90
CA ARG A 48 4.02 -1.84 -6.52
C ARG A 48 5.16 -0.88 -6.88
N LEU A 49 6.40 -1.30 -6.69
CA LEU A 49 7.55 -0.47 -7.04
C LEU A 49 7.75 -0.40 -8.55
N LEU A 50 7.61 -1.53 -9.25
CA LEU A 50 7.77 -1.60 -10.71
C LEU A 50 6.71 -0.79 -11.47
N GLN A 51 5.47 -0.74 -10.97
CA GLN A 51 4.43 0.08 -11.61
C GLN A 51 4.72 1.59 -11.51
N ASN A 52 5.40 2.02 -10.44
CA ASN A 52 5.70 3.43 -10.22
C ASN A 52 6.79 3.95 -11.18
N VAL A 53 7.60 3.04 -11.73
CA VAL A 53 8.67 3.34 -12.68
C VAL A 53 8.41 2.80 -14.07
N ALA A 54 7.20 2.29 -14.35
CA ALA A 54 6.85 1.59 -15.59
C ALA A 54 7.02 2.43 -16.87
N ARG A 55 6.97 3.77 -16.76
CA ARG A 55 7.12 4.70 -17.90
C ARG A 55 8.58 4.98 -18.29
N ILE A 56 9.53 4.40 -17.58
CA ILE A 56 10.95 4.48 -17.91
C ILE A 56 11.25 3.38 -18.95
N PRO A 57 11.92 3.68 -20.08
CA PRO A 57 12.04 2.75 -21.21
C PRO A 57 12.54 1.34 -20.84
N GLU A 58 13.54 1.26 -19.96
CA GLU A 58 14.13 0.00 -19.51
C GLU A 58 13.14 -0.84 -18.69
N PHE A 59 12.31 -0.17 -17.88
CA PHE A 59 11.25 -0.83 -17.11
C PHE A 59 10.04 -1.19 -17.98
N GLU A 60 9.76 -0.44 -19.05
CA GLU A 60 8.75 -0.83 -20.04
C GLU A 60 9.14 -2.16 -20.72
N LEU A 61 10.41 -2.30 -21.12
CA LEU A 61 10.93 -3.56 -21.65
C LEU A 61 10.88 -4.69 -20.61
N LEU A 62 11.23 -4.41 -19.34
CA LEU A 62 11.10 -5.40 -18.28
C LEU A 62 9.64 -5.83 -18.07
N TRP A 63 8.69 -4.89 -18.10
CA TRP A 63 7.26 -5.20 -17.99
C TRP A 63 6.77 -6.08 -19.14
N LYS A 64 7.24 -5.83 -20.36
CA LYS A 64 6.96 -6.69 -21.52
C LYS A 64 7.41 -8.13 -21.25
N ASP A 65 8.60 -8.32 -20.69
CA ASP A 65 9.10 -9.64 -20.32
C ASP A 65 8.27 -10.27 -19.18
N ILE A 66 7.96 -9.51 -18.13
CA ILE A 66 7.13 -9.98 -17.00
C ILE A 66 5.76 -10.51 -17.47
N ILE A 67 5.13 -9.83 -18.42
CA ILE A 67 3.76 -10.14 -18.86
C ILE A 67 3.75 -11.18 -19.99
N HIS A 68 4.63 -11.07 -20.97
CA HIS A 68 4.58 -11.89 -22.20
C HIS A 68 5.63 -12.99 -22.26
N ASN A 69 6.72 -12.89 -21.50
CA ASN A 69 7.81 -13.86 -21.53
C ASN A 69 8.44 -14.09 -20.14
N PRO A 70 7.64 -14.44 -19.10
CA PRO A 70 8.12 -14.51 -17.72
C PRO A 70 9.26 -15.53 -17.54
N GLN A 71 9.27 -16.60 -18.35
CA GLN A 71 10.30 -17.63 -18.30
C GLN A 71 11.68 -17.14 -18.75
N ALA A 72 11.78 -16.04 -19.52
CA ALA A 72 13.05 -15.42 -19.87
C ALA A 72 13.73 -14.73 -18.67
N LEU A 73 12.96 -14.34 -17.65
CA LEU A 73 13.50 -13.80 -16.39
C LEU A 73 13.94 -14.93 -15.46
N SER A 74 13.16 -16.02 -15.42
CA SER A 74 13.55 -17.26 -14.76
C SER A 74 12.62 -18.39 -15.19
N PRO A 75 13.11 -19.62 -15.43
CA PRO A 75 12.26 -20.78 -15.72
C PRO A 75 11.27 -21.11 -14.58
N GLN A 76 11.52 -20.62 -13.35
CA GLN A 76 10.65 -20.81 -12.19
C GLN A 76 9.57 -19.73 -12.04
N PHE A 77 9.62 -18.67 -12.85
CA PHE A 77 8.65 -17.59 -12.80
C PHE A 77 7.48 -17.88 -13.73
N THR A 78 6.31 -18.14 -13.14
CA THR A 78 5.09 -18.50 -13.89
C THR A 78 4.28 -17.29 -14.34
N GLY A 79 4.61 -16.10 -13.87
CA GLY A 79 3.98 -14.84 -14.23
C GLY A 79 3.59 -13.98 -13.04
N ILE A 80 3.03 -12.80 -13.32
CA ILE A 80 2.79 -11.75 -12.32
C ILE A 80 1.90 -12.17 -11.15
N LEU A 81 0.98 -13.13 -11.36
CA LEU A 81 0.11 -13.66 -10.30
C LEU A 81 0.92 -14.29 -9.15
N GLN A 82 2.03 -14.97 -9.45
CA GLN A 82 2.92 -15.57 -8.45
C GLN A 82 3.47 -14.52 -7.48
N LEU A 83 3.85 -13.35 -8.00
CA LEU A 83 4.32 -12.22 -7.20
C LEU A 83 3.20 -11.60 -6.36
N LEU A 84 2.04 -11.36 -6.98
CA LEU A 84 0.90 -10.69 -6.34
C LEU A 84 0.31 -11.51 -5.18
N GLN A 85 0.32 -12.84 -5.29
CA GLN A 85 -0.11 -13.75 -4.22
C GLN A 85 0.94 -13.97 -3.13
N SER A 86 2.19 -13.55 -3.34
CA SER A 86 3.26 -13.65 -2.36
C SER A 86 3.29 -12.39 -1.48
N ARG A 87 3.11 -12.55 -0.16
CA ARG A 87 3.13 -11.41 0.76
C ARG A 87 4.53 -10.81 0.89
N THR A 88 4.60 -9.49 1.03
CA THR A 88 5.85 -8.79 1.26
C THR A 88 6.35 -9.01 2.69
N SER A 89 7.62 -9.36 2.85
CA SER A 89 8.24 -9.41 4.19
C SER A 89 8.30 -8.02 4.84
N ARG A 90 8.01 -7.95 6.15
CA ARG A 90 8.10 -6.73 6.96
C ARG A 90 9.47 -6.05 6.85
N LYS A 91 10.55 -6.81 6.61
CA LYS A 91 11.91 -6.29 6.43
C LYS A 91 11.98 -5.26 5.29
N PHE A 92 11.28 -5.51 4.18
CA PHE A 92 11.28 -4.59 3.04
C PHE A 92 10.44 -3.33 3.33
N LEU A 93 9.31 -3.49 4.01
CA LEU A 93 8.46 -2.36 4.40
C LEU A 93 9.17 -1.44 5.39
N ALA A 94 9.85 -2.02 6.40
CA ALA A 94 10.59 -1.28 7.42
C ALA A 94 11.82 -0.56 6.85
N CYS A 95 12.56 -1.17 5.91
CA CYS A 95 13.80 -0.57 5.40
C CYS A 95 13.60 0.71 4.58
N ARG A 96 12.35 1.14 4.33
CA ARG A 96 12.03 2.40 3.65
C ARG A 96 11.82 3.56 4.60
N LEU A 97 11.72 3.31 5.89
CA LEU A 97 11.72 4.36 6.89
C LEU A 97 13.12 4.52 7.47
N THR A 98 13.47 5.76 7.77
CA THR A 98 14.66 6.02 8.58
C THR A 98 14.38 5.65 10.04
N PRO A 99 15.41 5.37 10.86
CA PRO A 99 15.21 5.06 12.28
C PRO A 99 14.41 6.11 13.05
N ASP A 100 14.58 7.40 12.72
CA ASP A 100 13.82 8.48 13.37
C ASP A 100 12.34 8.47 12.97
N MET A 101 12.02 8.25 11.69
CA MET A 101 10.63 8.11 11.22
C MET A 101 9.93 6.93 11.91
N GLU A 102 10.61 5.77 11.97
CA GLU A 102 10.11 4.57 12.64
C GLU A 102 9.87 4.83 14.13
N THR A 103 10.84 5.41 14.84
CA THR A 103 10.72 5.74 16.26
C THR A 103 9.53 6.66 16.52
N LYS A 104 9.34 7.71 15.72
CA LYS A 104 8.23 8.65 15.86
C LYS A 104 6.87 8.02 15.56
N LEU A 105 6.77 7.21 14.51
CA LEU A 105 5.52 6.49 14.20
C LEU A 105 5.17 5.49 15.30
N LEU A 106 6.13 4.69 15.75
CA LEU A 106 5.91 3.72 16.81
C LEU A 106 5.47 4.41 18.11
N PHE A 107 6.11 5.53 18.47
CA PHE A 107 5.68 6.35 19.60
C PHE A 107 4.24 6.84 19.45
N MET A 108 3.88 7.37 18.29
CA MET A 108 2.50 7.79 17.99
C MET A 108 1.51 6.63 18.16
N THR A 109 1.84 5.43 17.69
CA THR A 109 0.94 4.26 17.75
C THR A 109 0.95 3.47 19.06
N SER A 110 1.77 3.85 20.04
CA SER A 110 1.92 3.10 21.30
C SER A 110 1.86 3.94 22.57
N ARG A 111 2.04 5.26 22.46
CA ARG A 111 2.14 6.17 23.62
C ARG A 111 1.23 7.40 23.52
N VAL A 112 0.89 7.85 22.31
CA VAL A 112 0.06 9.04 22.13
C VAL A 112 -1.41 8.67 22.26
N ARG A 113 -2.14 9.36 23.14
CA ARG A 113 -3.59 9.19 23.28
C ARG A 113 -4.33 9.82 22.10
N PHE A 114 -5.41 9.17 21.69
CA PHE A 114 -6.32 9.69 20.67
C PHE A 114 -6.98 10.99 21.15
N GLY A 115 -7.04 11.98 20.25
CA GLY A 115 -7.38 13.37 20.57
C GLY A 115 -6.14 14.26 20.78
N GLN A 116 -5.01 13.69 21.21
CA GLN A 116 -3.80 14.45 21.56
C GLN A 116 -2.70 14.42 20.48
N GLN A 117 -3.02 13.93 19.27
CA GLN A 117 -2.04 13.70 18.21
C GLN A 117 -1.59 14.95 17.45
N LYS A 118 -2.31 16.07 17.54
CA LYS A 118 -2.12 17.24 16.65
C LYS A 118 -0.67 17.73 16.59
N ARG A 119 -0.04 17.96 17.75
CA ARG A 119 1.34 18.48 17.79
C ARG A 119 2.35 17.50 17.19
N TYR A 120 2.16 16.20 17.41
CA TYR A 120 3.03 15.15 16.86
C TYR A 120 2.89 15.05 15.34
N GLN A 121 1.66 15.14 14.82
CA GLN A 121 1.39 15.22 13.40
C GLN A 121 2.01 16.46 12.77
N ASP A 122 1.84 17.64 13.39
CA ASP A 122 2.40 18.90 12.90
C ASP A 122 3.95 18.86 12.84
N TRP A 123 4.59 18.27 13.86
CA TRP A 123 6.04 18.05 13.87
C TRP A 123 6.51 17.09 12.79
N PHE A 124 5.87 15.93 12.67
CA PHE A 124 6.21 14.94 11.65
C PHE A 124 6.00 15.52 10.24
N GLN A 125 4.90 16.22 10.03
CA GLN A 125 4.58 16.85 8.75
C GLN A 125 5.61 17.89 8.35
N ARG A 126 5.97 18.80 9.27
CA ARG A 126 6.98 19.83 9.01
C ARG A 126 8.35 19.25 8.66
N GLN A 127 8.71 18.13 9.28
CA GLN A 127 10.02 17.52 9.07
C GLN A 127 10.08 16.66 7.81
N TYR A 128 9.00 15.93 7.49
CA TYR A 128 9.06 14.84 6.51
C TYR A 128 8.10 14.95 5.34
N LEU A 129 7.04 15.77 5.42
CA LEU A 129 5.92 15.71 4.48
C LEU A 129 5.54 17.08 3.88
N SER A 130 6.38 18.11 4.09
CA SER A 130 6.09 19.50 3.76
C SER A 130 6.64 19.97 2.40
N THR A 131 7.30 19.11 1.64
CA THR A 131 7.83 19.45 0.30
C THR A 131 7.07 18.73 -0.82
N PRO A 132 7.07 19.25 -2.06
CA PRO A 132 6.54 18.52 -3.22
C PRO A 132 7.17 17.14 -3.41
N ASP A 133 8.49 17.04 -3.21
CA ASP A 133 9.22 15.77 -3.38
C ASP A 133 8.90 14.75 -2.29
N SER A 134 8.45 15.20 -1.11
CA SER A 134 8.06 14.32 0.00
C SER A 134 6.73 13.58 -0.20
N GLN A 135 6.00 13.84 -1.29
CA GLN A 135 4.71 13.20 -1.53
C GLN A 135 4.82 11.68 -1.66
N SER A 136 5.91 11.18 -2.26
CA SER A 136 6.15 9.74 -2.47
C SER A 136 6.29 8.97 -1.15
N LEU A 137 6.80 9.61 -0.09
CA LEU A 137 7.02 9.00 1.23
C LEU A 137 5.72 8.51 1.90
N ARG A 138 4.57 9.12 1.59
CA ARG A 138 3.27 8.75 2.16
C ARG A 138 2.91 7.29 1.87
N CYS A 139 3.26 6.78 0.68
CA CYS A 139 3.04 5.38 0.34
C CYS A 139 3.85 4.45 1.26
N ASP A 140 5.11 4.77 1.53
CA ASP A 140 5.96 3.92 2.39
C ASP A 140 5.46 3.93 3.84
N LEU A 141 5.04 5.09 4.35
CA LEU A 141 4.44 5.23 5.69
C LEU A 141 3.14 4.42 5.79
N ILE A 142 2.26 4.48 4.79
CA ILE A 142 1.01 3.71 4.75
C ILE A 142 1.31 2.21 4.74
N ARG A 143 2.23 1.74 3.88
CA ARG A 143 2.62 0.33 3.84
C ARG A 143 3.25 -0.14 5.15
N TYR A 144 4.06 0.69 5.79
CA TYR A 144 4.64 0.41 7.10
C TYR A 144 3.56 0.28 8.19
N ILE A 145 2.62 1.22 8.27
CA ILE A 145 1.54 1.19 9.26
C ILE A 145 0.64 -0.04 9.07
N CYS A 146 0.31 -0.41 7.83
CA CYS A 146 -0.52 -1.58 7.56
C CYS A 146 0.23 -2.90 7.82
N GLY A 147 1.44 -3.06 7.27
CA GLY A 147 2.15 -4.34 7.23
C GLY A 147 3.10 -4.60 8.40
N VAL A 148 3.57 -3.56 9.10
CA VAL A 148 4.57 -3.67 10.17
C VAL A 148 3.98 -3.37 11.55
N VAL A 149 3.21 -2.28 11.68
CA VAL A 149 2.64 -1.87 12.98
C VAL A 149 1.39 -2.70 13.28
N HIS A 150 1.56 -3.77 14.05
CA HIS A 150 0.47 -4.64 14.54
C HIS A 150 0.38 -4.52 16.07
N PRO A 151 -0.45 -3.60 16.61
CA PRO A 151 -0.57 -3.37 18.05
C PRO A 151 -1.12 -4.59 18.80
N SER A 152 -0.78 -4.74 20.08
CA SER A 152 -1.36 -5.77 20.94
C SER A 152 -2.84 -5.49 21.22
N ASN A 153 -3.59 -6.51 21.66
CA ASN A 153 -5.00 -6.36 22.04
C ASN A 153 -5.21 -5.30 23.14
N GLU A 154 -4.26 -5.17 24.07
CA GLU A 154 -4.28 -4.13 25.11
C GLU A 154 -4.22 -2.72 24.51
N VAL A 155 -3.38 -2.51 23.50
CA VAL A 155 -3.30 -1.22 22.81
C VAL A 155 -4.57 -0.98 21.99
N LEU A 156 -5.09 -2.01 21.30
CA LEU A 156 -6.31 -1.90 20.50
C LEU A 156 -7.56 -1.58 21.32
N SER A 157 -7.63 -2.01 22.59
CA SER A 157 -8.74 -1.72 23.51
C SER A 157 -8.54 -0.45 24.35
N SER A 158 -7.43 0.26 24.18
CA SER A 158 -7.08 1.46 24.94
C SER A 158 -7.48 2.77 24.24
N ASP A 159 -7.12 3.91 24.82
CA ASP A 159 -7.27 5.25 24.25
C ASP A 159 -6.07 5.69 23.41
N ILE A 160 -5.14 4.79 23.06
CA ILE A 160 -3.99 5.09 22.20
C ILE A 160 -4.45 5.41 20.77
N LEU A 161 -3.75 6.35 20.13
CA LEU A 161 -3.97 6.80 18.76
C LEU A 161 -3.99 5.60 17.79
N PRO A 162 -5.16 5.28 17.21
CA PRO A 162 -5.30 4.10 16.38
C PRO A 162 -4.68 4.31 14.99
N ARG A 163 -4.25 3.20 14.38
CA ARG A 163 -3.60 3.20 13.06
C ARG A 163 -4.44 3.89 11.98
N TRP A 164 -5.74 3.64 11.97
CA TRP A 164 -6.66 4.26 11.01
C TRP A 164 -6.66 5.78 11.10
N ALA A 165 -6.48 6.38 12.28
CA ALA A 165 -6.45 7.83 12.42
C ALA A 165 -5.18 8.43 11.80
N ILE A 166 -4.05 7.73 11.91
CA ILE A 166 -2.80 8.12 11.25
C ILE A 166 -2.93 8.00 9.74
N ILE A 167 -3.51 6.91 9.23
CA ILE A 167 -3.78 6.75 7.80
C ILE A 167 -4.69 7.86 7.28
N GLY A 168 -5.79 8.16 7.99
CA GLY A 168 -6.70 9.24 7.64
C GLY A 168 -5.98 10.59 7.54
N TRP A 169 -5.15 10.91 8.52
CA TRP A 169 -4.29 12.11 8.46
C TRP A 169 -3.36 12.09 7.24
N LEU A 170 -2.59 11.02 7.02
CA LEU A 170 -1.68 10.93 5.87
C LEU A 170 -2.39 11.16 4.53
N LEU A 171 -3.59 10.58 4.35
CA LEU A 171 -4.41 10.80 3.15
C LEU A 171 -4.82 12.27 2.97
N THR A 172 -5.16 12.98 4.05
CA THR A 172 -5.51 14.40 3.99
C THR A 172 -4.32 15.32 3.70
N THR A 173 -3.09 14.84 3.89
CA THR A 173 -1.88 15.63 3.60
C THR A 173 -1.40 15.51 2.15
N CYS A 174 -2.02 14.68 1.31
CA CYS A 174 -1.66 14.57 -0.10
C CYS A 174 -1.99 15.88 -0.84
N THR A 175 -1.01 16.45 -1.55
CA THR A 175 -1.19 17.72 -2.27
C THR A 175 -1.36 17.57 -3.78
N SER A 176 -1.29 16.34 -4.30
CA SER A 176 -1.53 16.05 -5.71
C SER A 176 -2.41 14.81 -5.89
N ASN A 177 -3.17 14.79 -6.98
CA ASN A 177 -4.03 13.65 -7.33
C ASN A 177 -3.22 12.36 -7.53
N VAL A 178 -2.00 12.47 -8.07
CA VAL A 178 -1.10 11.33 -8.24
C VAL A 178 -0.70 10.75 -6.88
N ALA A 179 -0.28 11.59 -5.94
CA ALA A 179 0.08 11.16 -4.59
C ALA A 179 -1.12 10.54 -3.86
N ALA A 180 -2.30 11.15 -3.97
CA ALA A 180 -3.53 10.63 -3.38
C ALA A 180 -3.92 9.25 -3.96
N SER A 181 -3.85 9.07 -5.28
CA SER A 181 -4.12 7.78 -5.93
C SER A 181 -3.12 6.70 -5.52
N ASN A 182 -1.83 7.02 -5.48
CA ASN A 182 -0.79 6.10 -5.03
C ASN A 182 -0.94 5.73 -3.54
N ALA A 183 -1.36 6.68 -2.69
CA ALA A 183 -1.63 6.44 -1.28
C ALA A 183 -2.84 5.51 -1.08
N LYS A 184 -3.93 5.70 -1.84
CA LYS A 184 -5.09 4.80 -1.83
C LYS A 184 -4.72 3.39 -2.29
N LEU A 185 -3.94 3.29 -3.38
CA LEU A 185 -3.45 1.99 -3.85
C LEU A 185 -2.58 1.29 -2.80
N ALA A 186 -1.67 2.03 -2.15
CA ALA A 186 -0.83 1.48 -1.08
C ALA A 186 -1.67 0.98 0.12
N LEU A 187 -2.75 1.69 0.46
CA LEU A 187 -3.68 1.32 1.53
C LEU A 187 -4.46 0.05 1.20
N PHE A 188 -4.91 -0.11 -0.05
CA PHE A 188 -5.66 -1.28 -0.52
C PHE A 188 -4.78 -2.40 -1.09
N TYR A 189 -3.45 -2.29 -1.07
CA TYR A 189 -2.57 -3.22 -1.80
C TYR A 189 -2.70 -4.68 -1.32
N ASP A 190 -2.86 -4.88 -0.01
CA ASP A 190 -3.06 -6.22 0.57
C ASP A 190 -4.48 -6.75 0.41
N TRP A 191 -5.43 -5.92 -0.06
CA TRP A 191 -6.79 -6.35 -0.35
C TRP A 191 -6.89 -7.05 -1.70
N LEU A 192 -6.08 -6.62 -2.68
CA LEU A 192 -6.22 -7.02 -4.09
C LEU A 192 -6.12 -8.54 -4.27
N PHE A 193 -5.21 -9.21 -3.55
CA PHE A 193 -5.03 -10.67 -3.64
C PHE A 193 -5.06 -11.31 -2.25
N PHE A 194 -5.90 -10.78 -1.37
CA PHE A 194 -6.01 -11.24 0.01
C PHE A 194 -6.41 -12.72 0.10
N SER A 195 -5.66 -13.48 0.90
CA SER A 195 -5.99 -14.85 1.26
C SER A 195 -6.00 -15.00 2.79
N PRO A 196 -7.11 -15.43 3.42
CA PRO A 196 -7.22 -15.51 4.88
C PRO A 196 -6.23 -16.51 5.52
N ASP A 197 -5.71 -17.46 4.74
CA ASP A 197 -4.73 -18.45 5.20
C ASP A 197 -3.29 -17.90 5.23
N LYS A 198 -3.02 -16.79 4.52
CA LYS A 198 -1.67 -16.24 4.32
C LYS A 198 -1.51 -14.82 4.84
N ASP A 199 -2.54 -14.00 4.65
CA ASP A 199 -2.58 -12.59 4.96
C ASP A 199 -3.24 -12.34 6.31
N SER A 200 -2.83 -11.25 6.98
CA SER A 200 -3.35 -10.88 8.29
C SER A 200 -4.48 -9.87 8.18
N ILE A 201 -5.50 -10.02 9.01
CA ILE A 201 -6.54 -8.99 9.22
C ILE A 201 -5.94 -7.61 9.52
N MET A 202 -4.79 -7.57 10.21
CA MET A 202 -4.10 -6.34 10.58
C MET A 202 -3.61 -5.53 9.37
N ASN A 203 -3.43 -6.17 8.20
CA ASN A 203 -2.99 -5.49 6.98
C ASN A 203 -4.15 -4.77 6.27
N ILE A 204 -5.38 -5.28 6.42
CA ILE A 204 -6.55 -4.79 5.70
C ILE A 204 -7.48 -3.93 6.57
N GLU A 205 -7.50 -4.15 7.90
CA GLU A 205 -8.37 -3.39 8.81
C GLU A 205 -8.20 -1.86 8.77
N PRO A 206 -7.00 -1.25 8.54
CA PRO A 206 -6.89 0.19 8.60
C PRO A 206 -7.75 0.88 7.55
N ALA A 207 -7.87 0.29 6.35
CA ALA A 207 -8.65 0.87 5.26
C ALA A 207 -10.15 0.93 5.60
N ILE A 208 -10.71 -0.17 6.13
CA ILE A 208 -12.13 -0.23 6.49
C ILE A 208 -12.44 0.67 7.69
N LEU A 209 -11.53 0.75 8.67
CA LEU A 209 -11.70 1.59 9.85
C LEU A 209 -11.58 3.09 9.52
N VAL A 210 -10.69 3.48 8.59
CA VAL A 210 -10.67 4.87 8.07
C VAL A 210 -12.02 5.22 7.46
N MET A 211 -12.55 4.34 6.59
CA MET A 211 -13.85 4.55 5.97
C MET A 211 -14.96 4.67 7.01
N HIS A 212 -15.01 3.78 8.00
CA HIS A 212 -16.02 3.78 9.06
C HIS A 212 -15.98 5.05 9.90
N HIS A 213 -14.80 5.39 10.44
CA HIS A 213 -14.66 6.53 11.36
C HIS A 213 -14.71 7.89 10.66
N SER A 214 -14.50 7.94 9.33
CA SER A 214 -14.61 9.18 8.56
C SER A 214 -16.03 9.51 8.11
N MET A 215 -16.98 8.56 8.14
CA MET A 215 -18.33 8.77 7.58
C MET A 215 -19.06 10.00 8.12
N LYS A 216 -18.94 10.26 9.42
CA LYS A 216 -19.59 11.40 10.07
C LYS A 216 -18.75 12.69 9.97
N PRO A 217 -17.47 12.72 10.39
CA PRO A 217 -16.71 13.97 10.39
C PRO A 217 -16.22 14.39 9.00
N HIS A 218 -15.93 13.45 8.10
CA HIS A 218 -15.29 13.69 6.81
C HIS A 218 -15.83 12.72 5.72
N PRO A 219 -17.12 12.79 5.35
CA PRO A 219 -17.77 11.83 4.44
C PRO A 219 -17.08 11.69 3.08
N ALA A 220 -16.40 12.74 2.60
CA ALA A 220 -15.64 12.70 1.35
C ALA A 220 -14.49 11.67 1.37
N ILE A 221 -13.86 11.42 2.52
CA ILE A 221 -12.80 10.41 2.67
C ILE A 221 -13.39 9.02 2.46
N THR A 222 -14.53 8.72 3.09
CA THR A 222 -15.22 7.43 2.91
C THR A 222 -15.64 7.24 1.46
N ALA A 223 -16.28 8.26 0.85
CA ALA A 223 -16.75 8.18 -0.52
C ALA A 223 -15.61 7.92 -1.51
N THR A 224 -14.48 8.62 -1.39
CA THR A 224 -13.36 8.44 -2.32
C THR A 224 -12.63 7.10 -2.16
N LEU A 225 -12.61 6.53 -0.95
CA LEU A 225 -12.03 5.20 -0.73
C LEU A 225 -12.94 4.09 -1.25
N LEU A 226 -14.26 4.22 -1.10
CA LEU A 226 -15.22 3.30 -1.69
C LEU A 226 -15.18 3.36 -3.23
N ASP A 227 -15.20 4.56 -3.82
CA ASP A 227 -15.07 4.74 -5.27
C ASP A 227 -13.76 4.12 -5.79
N PHE A 228 -12.63 4.37 -5.10
CA PHE A 228 -11.35 3.74 -5.45
C PHE A 228 -11.43 2.21 -5.40
N MET A 229 -11.99 1.64 -4.33
CA MET A 229 -12.13 0.19 -4.16
C MET A 229 -12.97 -0.44 -5.27
N CYS A 230 -14.07 0.20 -5.70
CA CYS A 230 -14.88 -0.29 -6.82
C CYS A 230 -14.13 -0.19 -8.15
N ARG A 231 -13.43 0.93 -8.40
CA ARG A 231 -12.73 1.15 -9.67
C ARG A 231 -11.47 0.32 -9.82
N ILE A 232 -10.76 0.02 -8.74
CA ILE A 232 -9.48 -0.70 -8.82
C ILE A 232 -9.69 -2.16 -9.22
N ILE A 233 -10.85 -2.75 -8.97
CA ILE A 233 -11.14 -4.16 -9.26
C ILE A 233 -11.02 -4.49 -10.76
N PRO A 234 -11.76 -3.83 -11.67
CA PRO A 234 -11.61 -4.10 -13.10
C PRO A 234 -10.36 -3.46 -13.72
N ASN A 235 -9.72 -2.48 -13.05
CA ASN A 235 -8.65 -1.67 -13.65
C ASN A 235 -7.24 -1.97 -13.14
N PHE A 236 -7.05 -2.72 -12.05
CA PHE A 236 -5.71 -3.00 -11.52
C PHE A 236 -4.85 -3.77 -12.53
N TYR A 237 -5.38 -4.88 -13.02
CA TYR A 237 -4.85 -5.65 -14.14
C TYR A 237 -6.00 -6.47 -14.74
N PRO A 238 -6.62 -6.01 -15.85
CA PRO A 238 -7.86 -6.60 -16.36
C PRO A 238 -7.84 -8.13 -16.54
N PRO A 239 -6.74 -8.77 -17.01
CA PRO A 239 -6.67 -10.23 -17.11
C PRO A 239 -6.81 -10.97 -15.78
N LEU A 240 -6.57 -10.31 -14.64
CA LEU A 240 -6.74 -10.86 -13.30
C LEU A 240 -7.91 -10.23 -12.53
N GLU A 241 -8.85 -9.57 -13.20
CA GLU A 241 -10.02 -8.95 -12.55
C GLU A 241 -10.72 -9.91 -11.58
N GLY A 242 -10.99 -11.16 -12.00
CA GLY A 242 -11.65 -12.16 -11.17
C GLY A 242 -10.87 -12.45 -9.86
N HIS A 243 -9.54 -12.46 -9.91
CA HIS A 243 -8.70 -12.63 -8.73
C HIS A 243 -8.75 -11.40 -7.83
N VAL A 244 -8.73 -10.19 -8.41
CA VAL A 244 -8.81 -8.94 -7.65
C VAL A 244 -10.14 -8.81 -6.92
N ARG A 245 -11.23 -9.10 -7.64
CA ARG A 245 -12.60 -9.16 -7.11
C ARG A 245 -12.69 -10.15 -5.96
N GLN A 246 -12.14 -11.36 -6.13
CA GLN A 246 -12.12 -12.37 -5.09
C GLN A 246 -11.27 -11.95 -3.87
N GLY A 247 -10.14 -11.28 -4.07
CA GLY A 247 -9.31 -10.76 -2.98
C GLY A 247 -10.05 -9.71 -2.14
N VAL A 248 -10.68 -8.74 -2.79
CA VAL A 248 -11.49 -7.72 -2.11
C VAL A 248 -12.68 -8.36 -1.39
N PHE A 249 -13.37 -9.30 -2.02
CA PHE A 249 -14.47 -10.03 -1.39
C PHE A 249 -14.03 -10.83 -0.15
N SER A 250 -12.92 -11.57 -0.27
CA SER A 250 -12.33 -12.33 0.84
C SER A 250 -11.92 -11.41 1.99
N SER A 251 -11.36 -10.23 1.67
CA SER A 251 -11.01 -9.20 2.66
C SER A 251 -12.24 -8.75 3.46
N LEU A 252 -13.33 -8.41 2.76
CA LEU A 252 -14.58 -7.96 3.38
C LEU A 252 -15.22 -9.04 4.26
N ASN A 253 -15.26 -10.29 3.79
CA ASN A 253 -15.77 -11.40 4.60
C ASN A 253 -14.91 -11.61 5.85
N HIS A 254 -13.59 -11.58 5.70
CA HIS A 254 -12.69 -11.78 6.84
C HIS A 254 -12.81 -10.65 7.88
N ILE A 255 -12.99 -9.40 7.45
CA ILE A 255 -13.28 -8.24 8.31
C ILE A 255 -14.56 -8.47 9.14
N VAL A 256 -15.59 -9.04 8.51
CA VAL A 256 -16.85 -9.37 9.17
C VAL A 256 -16.67 -10.52 10.16
N GLU A 257 -16.03 -11.62 9.74
CA GLU A 257 -15.77 -12.80 10.57
C GLU A 257 -14.97 -12.44 11.83
N LYS A 258 -13.96 -11.58 11.68
CA LYS A 258 -13.11 -11.10 12.77
C LYS A 258 -13.76 -9.96 13.58
N ARG A 259 -14.98 -9.55 13.23
CA ARG A 259 -15.77 -8.51 13.93
C ARG A 259 -15.06 -7.17 14.05
N VAL A 260 -14.22 -6.82 13.07
CA VAL A 260 -13.57 -5.49 13.02
C VAL A 260 -14.62 -4.38 12.91
N LEU A 261 -15.73 -4.65 12.21
CA LEU A 261 -16.92 -3.80 12.20
C LEU A 261 -18.10 -4.51 12.88
N ALA A 262 -18.60 -3.96 13.98
CA ALA A 262 -19.64 -4.59 14.79
C ALA A 262 -21.09 -4.34 14.31
N CYS A 263 -21.34 -3.36 13.43
CA CYS A 263 -22.70 -2.86 13.19
C CYS A 263 -23.43 -3.55 12.01
N LYS A 264 -24.62 -4.10 12.28
CA LYS A 264 -25.53 -4.72 11.29
C LYS A 264 -25.96 -3.79 10.13
N LYS A 265 -26.02 -2.46 10.33
CA LYS A 265 -26.36 -1.51 9.23
C LYS A 265 -25.24 -1.42 8.18
N TYR A 266 -23.99 -1.47 8.61
CA TYR A 266 -22.83 -1.50 7.73
C TYR A 266 -22.70 -2.84 7.02
N TRP A 267 -23.17 -3.90 7.67
CA TRP A 267 -23.36 -5.21 7.06
C TRP A 267 -24.26 -5.14 5.83
N LEU A 268 -25.33 -4.33 5.84
CA LEU A 268 -26.19 -4.14 4.67
C LEU A 268 -25.45 -3.42 3.53
N TYR A 269 -24.66 -2.37 3.83
CA TYR A 269 -23.86 -1.65 2.84
C TYR A 269 -22.71 -2.48 2.29
N LEU A 270 -21.99 -3.23 3.13
CA LEU A 270 -20.91 -4.13 2.73
C LEU A 270 -21.44 -5.35 1.97
N ARG A 271 -22.64 -5.84 2.32
CA ARG A 271 -23.32 -6.90 1.58
C ARG A 271 -23.87 -6.39 0.27
N LEU A 272 -24.40 -5.16 0.20
CA LEU A 272 -24.76 -4.50 -1.06
C LEU A 272 -23.52 -4.25 -1.94
N LEU A 273 -22.40 -3.79 -1.36
CA LEU A 273 -21.10 -3.71 -2.03
C LEU A 273 -20.65 -5.10 -2.49
N GLY A 274 -20.70 -6.12 -1.63
CA GLY A 274 -20.36 -7.50 -1.98
C GLY A 274 -21.25 -8.07 -3.09
N ILE A 275 -22.55 -7.75 -3.09
CA ILE A 275 -23.50 -8.10 -4.15
C ILE A 275 -23.17 -7.34 -5.44
N CYS A 276 -22.85 -6.04 -5.38
CA CYS A 276 -22.37 -5.27 -6.53
C CYS A 276 -21.01 -5.77 -7.04
N LEU A 277 -20.14 -6.27 -6.15
CA LEU A 277 -18.89 -6.94 -6.50
C LEU A 277 -19.09 -8.38 -6.99
N LEU A 278 -20.27 -8.97 -6.83
CA LEU A 278 -20.61 -10.29 -7.37
C LEU A 278 -21.51 -10.19 -8.61
N GLY A 279 -21.97 -9.00 -8.99
CA GLY A 279 -22.93 -8.78 -10.08
C GLY A 279 -22.38 -7.94 -11.24
N SER A 280 -21.75 -8.62 -12.19
CA SER A 280 -22.15 -8.72 -13.61
C SER A 280 -21.46 -9.97 -14.15
#